data_AF-A0A6C0RIC7-F1
#
_entry.id   AF-A0A6C0RIC7-F1
#
_cell.length_a   1.000
_cell.length_b   1.000
_cell.length_c   1.000
_cell.angle_alpha   90.00
_cell.angle_beta   90.00
_cell.angle_gamma   90.00
#
_symmetry.space_group_name_H-M   'P 1'
#
loop_
_entity.id
_entity.type
_entity.pdbx_description
1 polymer ?
#
loop_
_entity_poly.entity_id
_entity_poly.type
_entity_poly.pdbx_seq_one_letter_code
_entity_poly.pdbx_strand_id
1 'polypeptide(L)'
;MDPAAFGIDGGWSGLRTTKEFVGKFLDLETLAPKLKSANATADYPVIYVPGGYQVAAGYSEGDWSPDVAPTLGSINSDDNYEGYIYFADAAEFKFTAGPNWDLNWGDDGADGSLEPNGANLSVAEAGYYKINVNTVDLTYSIMKTDWGIIGSATAGGWDSDQNMEFDAETKTWNAEIDLAAGEIKFRANDGWDLNYGDDDVDGILEAGASNIAIAEGGSYKISMKLESPDYTYTVEKFSSDGRALFFTDGQNLEINNLFEFTDGYAITKWRNITSTGETGSDLTHPDTDFPMFRLADAYLMYAEAVVRGGGGSMSTALSYVNELRERAYGDDYGNMTEADLTLDFILDERARELYWEGHRRTDLIRFGKFTGSDYVWAWKGAEKDGIGVDEKYKLFPLPSSDVSANPNLTQTTGY
;
A
#
# COMPACT_ATOMS: atom_id res chain seq x y z
N MET A 1 -16.91 -14.93 -2.19
CA MET A 1 -17.49 -14.12 -3.28
C MET A 1 -18.94 -14.51 -3.39
N ASP A 2 -19.86 -13.55 -3.34
CA ASP A 2 -21.29 -13.80 -3.50
C ASP A 2 -21.64 -13.86 -5.01
N PRO A 3 -22.06 -15.01 -5.58
CA PRO A 3 -22.47 -15.13 -6.98
C PRO A 3 -23.59 -14.15 -7.38
N ALA A 4 -24.51 -13.83 -6.46
CA ALA A 4 -25.64 -12.96 -6.74
C ALA A 4 -25.17 -11.52 -7.07
N ALA A 5 -24.08 -11.05 -6.45
CA ALA A 5 -23.48 -9.75 -6.74
C ALA A 5 -22.90 -9.64 -8.16
N PHE A 6 -22.81 -10.75 -8.89
CA PHE A 6 -22.28 -10.86 -10.25
C PHE A 6 -23.34 -11.29 -11.27
N GLY A 7 -24.59 -11.45 -10.84
CA GLY A 7 -25.71 -11.78 -11.73
C GLY A 7 -25.73 -13.25 -12.16
N ILE A 8 -25.23 -14.15 -11.31
CA ILE A 8 -25.19 -15.59 -11.58
C ILE A 8 -25.71 -16.40 -10.39
N ASP A 9 -26.32 -17.55 -10.66
CA ASP A 9 -27.02 -18.39 -9.67
C ASP A 9 -26.10 -19.28 -8.82
N GLY A 10 -24.83 -19.41 -9.21
CA GLY A 10 -23.84 -20.21 -8.49
C GLY A 10 -22.75 -20.75 -9.40
N GLY A 11 -21.75 -21.37 -8.77
CA GLY A 11 -20.60 -21.90 -9.47
C GLY A 11 -19.61 -20.81 -9.85
N TRP A 12 -18.51 -20.75 -9.12
CA TRP A 12 -17.34 -19.98 -9.54
C TRP A 12 -16.23 -20.96 -9.91
N SER A 13 -15.80 -20.88 -11.16
CA SER A 13 -14.65 -21.63 -11.68
C SER A 13 -13.91 -20.74 -12.66
N GLY A 14 -12.59 -20.79 -12.68
CA GLY A 14 -11.80 -19.90 -13.51
C GLY A 14 -10.35 -19.80 -13.09
N LEU A 15 -9.52 -19.33 -14.02
CA LEU A 15 -8.09 -19.14 -13.81
C LEU A 15 -7.85 -17.99 -12.82
N ARG A 16 -6.93 -18.24 -11.88
CA ARG A 16 -6.48 -17.27 -10.90
C ARG A 16 -5.41 -16.37 -11.44
N THR A 17 -5.35 -15.16 -10.92
CA THR A 17 -4.28 -14.24 -11.31
C THR A 17 -3.05 -14.49 -10.48
N THR A 18 -1.89 -14.38 -11.11
CA THR A 18 -0.60 -14.60 -10.45
C THR A 18 -0.21 -13.35 -9.67
N LYS A 19 0.62 -13.51 -8.64
CA LYS A 19 1.15 -12.37 -7.89
C LYS A 19 1.88 -11.37 -8.78
N GLU A 20 2.54 -11.81 -9.85
CA GLU A 20 3.23 -10.90 -10.79
C GLU A 20 2.26 -10.01 -11.56
N PHE A 21 1.00 -10.43 -11.73
CA PHE A 21 -0.05 -9.58 -12.30
C PHE A 21 -0.64 -8.64 -11.26
N VAL A 22 -0.93 -9.13 -10.05
CA VAL A 22 -1.35 -8.27 -8.92
C VAL A 22 -0.32 -7.16 -8.69
N GLY A 23 0.96 -7.52 -8.77
CA GLY A 23 2.13 -6.65 -8.63
C GLY A 23 2.26 -5.54 -9.68
N LYS A 24 1.38 -5.52 -10.69
CA LYS A 24 1.25 -4.43 -11.69
C LYS A 24 0.31 -3.33 -11.24
N PHE A 25 -0.53 -3.60 -10.23
CA PHE A 25 -1.46 -2.66 -9.61
C PHE A 25 -1.04 -2.30 -8.18
N LEU A 26 -0.52 -3.29 -7.44
CA LEU A 26 -0.16 -3.17 -6.04
C LEU A 26 1.33 -3.49 -5.82
N ASP A 27 1.89 -2.94 -4.76
CA ASP A 27 3.10 -3.40 -4.11
C ASP A 27 2.81 -4.75 -3.44
N LEU A 28 3.67 -5.72 -3.67
CA LEU A 28 3.44 -7.07 -3.15
C LEU A 28 3.93 -7.23 -1.71
N GLU A 29 4.82 -6.35 -1.24
CA GLU A 29 5.34 -6.41 0.14
C GLU A 29 4.35 -5.81 1.13
N THR A 30 3.66 -4.75 0.73
CA THR A 30 2.70 -4.04 1.57
C THR A 30 1.25 -4.31 1.19
N LEU A 31 1.00 -4.94 0.03
CA LEU A 31 -0.33 -5.04 -0.61
C LEU A 31 -1.01 -3.66 -0.78
N ALA A 32 -0.24 -2.57 -0.67
CA ALA A 32 -0.65 -1.20 -0.94
C ALA A 32 -0.25 -0.83 -2.37
N PRO A 33 -0.82 0.17 -3.03
CA PRO A 33 -0.34 0.65 -4.33
C PRO A 33 1.16 0.99 -4.28
N LYS A 34 1.94 0.62 -5.30
CA LYS A 34 3.39 0.92 -5.31
C LYS A 34 3.63 2.44 -5.27
N LEU A 35 4.15 2.94 -4.14
CA LEU A 35 5.22 3.95 -4.04
C LEU A 35 5.72 4.15 -2.58
N LYS A 36 7.02 3.87 -2.40
CA LYS A 36 8.03 4.28 -1.39
C LYS A 36 7.69 4.35 0.12
N SER A 37 8.39 3.50 0.89
CA SER A 37 8.74 3.69 2.30
C SER A 37 10.03 4.50 2.50
N ALA A 38 10.09 5.24 3.62
CA ALA A 38 11.21 6.07 4.05
C ALA A 38 12.37 5.27 4.70
N ASN A 39 13.58 5.84 4.62
CA ASN A 39 14.86 5.26 5.03
C ASN A 39 15.16 5.43 6.55
N ALA A 40 16.00 4.50 7.03
CA ALA A 40 16.79 4.43 8.28
C ALA A 40 16.77 5.60 9.29
N THR A 41 16.43 5.27 10.54
CA THR A 41 16.50 6.11 11.76
C THR A 41 17.94 6.45 12.19
N ALA A 42 18.16 7.66 12.71
CA ALA A 42 19.40 8.07 13.37
C ALA A 42 19.54 7.48 14.79
N ASP A 43 20.77 7.35 15.29
CA ASP A 43 21.05 6.89 16.67
C ASP A 43 20.96 8.07 17.66
N TYR A 44 19.87 8.17 18.42
CA TYR A 44 19.69 9.16 19.49
C TYR A 44 19.93 8.57 20.88
N PRO A 45 20.39 9.36 21.86
CA PRO A 45 20.29 8.98 23.27
C PRO A 45 18.83 8.71 23.64
N VAL A 46 18.59 7.63 24.37
CA VAL A 46 17.24 7.23 24.80
C VAL A 46 17.18 6.91 26.30
N ILE A 47 15.99 7.05 26.85
CA ILE A 47 15.57 6.43 28.13
C ILE A 47 14.43 5.46 27.88
N TYR A 48 14.21 4.53 28.78
CA TYR A 48 13.22 3.46 28.63
C TYR A 48 12.05 3.67 29.58
N VAL A 49 10.88 3.16 29.21
CA VAL A 49 9.64 3.33 29.97
C VAL A 49 9.04 1.98 30.37
N PRO A 50 9.71 1.16 31.20
CA PRO A 50 9.16 -0.11 31.65
C PRO A 50 7.90 0.09 32.50
N GLY A 51 6.95 -0.84 32.38
CA GLY A 51 5.73 -0.78 33.18
C GLY A 51 4.84 -2.01 33.04
N GLY A 52 3.72 -1.98 33.77
CA GLY A 52 2.69 -3.03 33.78
C GLY A 52 1.86 -3.14 32.51
N TYR A 53 2.11 -2.28 31.52
CA TYR A 53 1.34 -2.18 30.29
C TYR A 53 1.95 -2.97 29.13
N GLN A 54 3.22 -3.36 29.22
CA GLN A 54 4.00 -3.73 28.04
C GLN A 54 3.41 -4.97 27.33
N VAL A 55 2.93 -5.96 28.08
CA VAL A 55 2.28 -7.15 27.49
C VAL A 55 0.92 -6.79 26.89
N ALA A 56 0.10 -6.08 27.65
CA ALA A 56 -1.25 -5.71 27.21
C ALA A 56 -1.25 -4.79 25.99
N ALA A 57 -0.25 -3.90 25.90
CA ALA A 57 -0.03 -3.01 24.76
C ALA A 57 0.76 -3.67 23.62
N GLY A 58 1.21 -4.92 23.75
CA GLY A 58 1.91 -5.65 22.70
C GLY A 58 3.34 -5.18 22.42
N TYR A 59 4.03 -4.62 23.42
CA TYR A 59 5.44 -4.22 23.32
C TYR A 59 6.43 -5.34 23.63
N SER A 60 6.06 -6.26 24.54
CA SER A 60 6.94 -7.34 24.97
C SER A 60 6.17 -8.54 25.50
N GLU A 61 6.86 -9.67 25.68
CA GLU A 61 6.29 -10.88 26.31
C GLU A 61 6.16 -10.77 27.84
N GLY A 62 6.81 -9.78 28.45
CA GLY A 62 6.81 -9.56 29.90
C GLY A 62 6.66 -8.08 30.26
N ASP A 63 5.90 -7.83 31.32
CA ASP A 63 5.77 -6.51 31.94
C ASP A 63 7.01 -6.15 32.75
N TRP A 64 7.17 -4.87 33.07
CA TRP A 64 8.28 -4.36 33.89
C TRP A 64 9.66 -4.79 33.39
N SER A 65 9.82 -4.87 32.06
CA SER A 65 11.01 -5.39 31.38
C SER A 65 11.71 -4.24 30.63
N PRO A 66 12.71 -3.57 31.25
CA PRO A 66 13.30 -2.34 30.70
C PRO A 66 14.08 -2.55 29.40
N ASP A 67 14.62 -3.75 29.18
CA ASP A 67 15.42 -4.10 28.00
C ASP A 67 14.62 -4.17 26.70
N VAL A 68 13.30 -4.32 26.83
CA VAL A 68 12.34 -4.39 25.72
C VAL A 68 11.22 -3.37 25.89
N ALA A 69 11.39 -2.38 26.77
CA ALA A 69 10.42 -1.32 26.95
C ALA A 69 10.50 -0.29 25.81
N PRO A 70 9.38 0.36 25.47
CA PRO A 70 9.38 1.56 24.64
C PRO A 70 10.33 2.63 25.18
N THR A 71 10.83 3.47 24.27
CA THR A 71 11.87 4.46 24.56
C THR A 71 11.41 5.88 24.26
N LEU A 72 11.97 6.84 25.01
CA LEU A 72 11.90 8.27 24.71
C LEU A 72 13.28 8.73 24.25
N GLY A 73 13.36 9.52 23.18
CA GLY A 73 14.62 9.96 22.59
C GLY A 73 14.94 11.42 22.86
N SER A 74 16.24 11.74 22.93
CA SER A 74 16.75 13.11 22.99
C SER A 74 17.37 13.50 21.65
N ILE A 75 16.58 14.11 20.77
CA ILE A 75 16.99 14.49 19.41
C ILE A 75 18.21 15.44 19.44
N ASN A 76 18.21 16.39 20.39
CA ASN A 76 19.29 17.35 20.56
C ASN A 76 20.44 16.85 21.44
N SER A 77 20.35 15.63 21.98
CA SER A 77 21.31 15.08 22.96
C SER A 77 21.54 16.03 24.15
N ASP A 78 20.46 16.59 24.68
CA ASP A 78 20.45 17.68 25.67
C ASP A 78 19.74 17.29 26.99
N ASP A 79 19.59 16.00 27.23
CA ASP A 79 18.93 15.40 28.41
C ASP A 79 17.42 15.71 28.54
N ASN A 80 16.84 16.33 27.51
CA ASN A 80 15.39 16.35 27.27
C ASN A 80 15.03 15.16 26.38
N TYR A 81 14.17 14.29 26.89
CA TYR A 81 13.68 13.11 26.19
C TYR A 81 12.20 13.25 25.90
N GLU A 82 11.77 12.92 24.69
CA GLU A 82 10.37 12.85 24.33
C GLU A 82 10.04 11.60 23.52
N GLY A 83 8.76 11.26 23.48
CA GLY A 83 8.27 10.13 22.72
C GLY A 83 6.79 9.88 22.95
N TYR A 84 6.26 8.90 22.22
CA TYR A 84 4.88 8.49 22.34
C TYR A 84 4.78 7.03 22.75
N ILE A 85 3.85 6.72 23.65
CA ILE A 85 3.61 5.37 24.14
C ILE A 85 2.11 5.09 24.16
N TYR A 86 1.75 3.91 23.68
CA TYR A 86 0.41 3.37 23.79
C TYR A 86 0.22 2.61 25.11
N PHE A 87 -0.82 2.93 25.86
CA PHE A 87 -1.27 2.15 27.00
C PHE A 87 -2.62 1.51 26.65
N ALA A 88 -2.72 0.19 26.77
CA ALA A 88 -3.94 -0.55 26.44
C ALA A 88 -5.05 -0.42 27.51
N ASP A 89 -4.67 -0.02 28.72
CA ASP A 89 -5.55 0.23 29.87
C ASP A 89 -4.89 1.21 30.85
N ALA A 90 -5.54 1.44 32.00
CA ALA A 90 -4.92 2.17 33.09
C ALA A 90 -3.70 1.38 33.59
N ALA A 91 -2.54 2.02 33.59
CA ALA A 91 -1.29 1.32 33.81
C ALA A 91 -0.29 2.13 34.64
N GLU A 92 0.59 1.40 35.32
CA GLU A 92 1.74 1.94 36.02
C GLU A 92 3.04 1.73 35.24
N PHE A 93 3.98 2.66 35.37
CA PHE A 93 5.29 2.60 34.72
C PHE A 93 6.35 3.41 35.47
N LYS A 94 7.60 3.31 35.02
CA LYS A 94 8.75 4.12 35.47
C LYS A 94 9.62 4.53 34.29
N PHE A 95 10.56 5.43 34.54
CA PHE A 95 11.63 5.75 33.60
C PHE A 95 12.93 5.07 34.02
N THR A 96 13.72 4.55 33.08
CA THR A 96 15.08 4.04 33.35
C THR A 96 16.10 4.62 32.39
N ALA A 97 17.29 4.93 32.91
CA ALA A 97 18.38 5.52 32.12
C ALA A 97 18.97 4.56 31.08
N GLY A 98 18.74 3.26 31.25
CA GLY A 98 19.18 2.21 30.35
C GLY A 98 18.23 1.02 30.38
N PRO A 99 18.56 -0.06 29.63
CA PRO A 99 17.75 -1.26 29.53
C PRO A 99 17.85 -2.15 30.79
N ASN A 100 17.82 -1.53 31.98
CA ASN A 100 17.92 -2.18 33.28
C ASN A 100 17.38 -1.25 34.39
N TRP A 101 17.41 -1.71 35.64
CA TRP A 101 16.89 -1.00 36.80
C TRP A 101 17.94 -0.20 37.59
N ASP A 102 19.20 -0.13 37.11
CA ASP A 102 20.33 0.44 37.88
C ASP A 102 20.10 1.91 38.24
N LEU A 103 19.53 2.67 37.30
CA LEU A 103 19.11 4.06 37.49
C LEU A 103 17.70 4.22 36.94
N ASN A 104 16.74 4.41 37.85
CA ASN A 104 15.33 4.58 37.53
C ASN A 104 14.72 5.75 38.29
N TRP A 105 13.69 6.33 37.70
CA TRP A 105 12.96 7.46 38.24
C TRP A 105 11.47 7.15 38.32
N GLY A 106 10.86 7.65 39.39
CA GLY A 106 9.43 7.65 39.67
C GLY A 106 9.02 9.00 40.24
N ASP A 107 7.78 9.14 40.71
CA ASP A 107 7.26 10.37 41.33
C ASP A 107 6.62 10.05 42.69
N ASP A 108 7.26 10.50 43.76
CA ASP A 108 6.74 10.40 45.12
C ASP A 108 5.72 11.51 45.42
N GLY A 109 4.45 11.23 45.10
CA GLY A 109 3.34 12.12 45.44
C GLY A 109 2.58 12.69 44.25
N ALA A 110 2.96 12.31 43.03
CA ALA A 110 2.36 12.72 41.78
C ALA A 110 2.39 14.25 41.59
N ASP A 111 3.51 14.88 41.95
CA ASP A 111 3.69 16.33 41.91
C ASP A 111 4.37 16.85 40.64
N GLY A 112 4.78 15.95 39.73
CA GLY A 112 5.45 16.24 38.47
C GLY A 112 6.99 16.26 38.55
N SER A 113 7.54 16.02 39.75
CA SER A 113 8.97 15.91 40.01
C SER A 113 9.39 14.44 40.01
N LEU A 114 10.59 14.16 39.52
CA LEU A 114 11.15 12.82 39.45
C LEU A 114 12.16 12.56 40.57
N GLU A 115 11.96 11.49 41.32
CA GLU A 115 12.91 11.02 42.32
C GLU A 115 13.60 9.73 41.86
N PRO A 116 14.93 9.61 42.09
CA PRO A 116 15.61 8.33 41.95
C PRO A 116 14.94 7.27 42.83
N ASN A 117 14.46 6.20 42.21
CA ASN A 117 13.67 5.13 42.86
C ASN A 117 12.33 5.59 43.45
N GLY A 118 11.77 6.73 43.03
CA GLY A 118 10.44 7.20 43.44
C GLY A 118 9.32 6.20 43.09
N ALA A 119 8.12 6.46 43.57
CA ALA A 119 6.94 5.62 43.32
C ALA A 119 6.59 5.51 41.82
N ASN A 120 5.83 4.47 41.46
CA ASN A 120 5.40 4.27 40.07
C ASN A 120 4.56 5.46 39.59
N LEU A 121 4.79 5.87 38.35
CA LEU A 121 3.90 6.78 37.64
C LEU A 121 2.68 6.00 37.11
N SER A 122 1.59 6.68 36.81
CA SER A 122 0.39 6.04 36.28
C SER A 122 -0.35 6.89 35.24
N VAL A 123 -0.96 6.22 34.26
CA VAL A 123 -2.03 6.78 33.43
C VAL A 123 -3.38 6.20 33.86
N ALA A 124 -4.42 7.03 33.85
CA ALA A 124 -5.74 6.63 34.35
C ALA A 124 -6.60 5.87 33.33
N GLU A 125 -6.25 5.92 32.05
CA GLU A 125 -7.04 5.35 30.96
C GLU A 125 -6.14 4.79 29.87
N ALA A 126 -6.71 3.90 29.04
CA ALA A 126 -6.10 3.52 27.77
C ALA A 126 -5.94 4.74 26.85
N GLY A 127 -4.90 4.74 26.03
CA GLY A 127 -4.69 5.77 25.03
C GLY A 127 -3.25 5.87 24.54
N TYR A 128 -3.04 6.76 23.59
CA TYR A 128 -1.71 7.13 23.11
C TYR A 128 -1.28 8.41 23.84
N TYR A 129 -0.08 8.41 24.39
CA TYR A 129 0.38 9.50 25.26
C TYR A 129 1.72 10.06 24.78
N LYS A 130 1.80 11.38 24.64
CA LYS A 130 3.08 12.10 24.56
C LYS A 130 3.67 12.19 25.96
N ILE A 131 4.92 11.80 26.11
CA ILE A 131 5.66 11.89 27.36
C ILE A 131 6.92 12.73 27.12
N ASN A 132 7.16 13.70 27.99
CA ASN A 132 8.39 14.48 28.01
C ASN A 132 9.07 14.30 29.37
N VAL A 133 10.38 14.10 29.37
CA VAL A 133 11.20 13.92 30.56
C VAL A 133 12.45 14.78 30.45
N ASN A 134 12.74 15.56 31.49
CA ASN A 134 14.03 16.22 31.64
C ASN A 134 14.77 15.55 32.81
N THR A 135 15.93 14.96 32.53
CA THR A 135 16.69 14.18 33.53
C THR A 135 17.67 15.04 34.35
N VAL A 136 17.84 16.32 33.99
CA VAL A 136 18.65 17.30 34.74
C VAL A 136 17.81 18.00 35.79
N ASP A 137 16.67 18.55 35.39
CA ASP A 137 15.70 19.23 36.24
C ASP A 137 14.80 18.22 36.98
N LEU A 138 14.84 16.96 36.57
CA LEU A 138 14.04 15.87 37.14
C LEU A 138 12.54 16.19 37.12
N THR A 139 12.03 16.50 35.93
CA THR A 139 10.62 16.81 35.71
C THR A 139 10.06 16.00 34.56
N TYR A 140 8.76 15.74 34.57
CA TYR A 140 8.09 15.09 33.45
C TYR A 140 6.72 15.71 33.14
N SER A 141 6.22 15.45 31.94
CA SER A 141 4.83 15.72 31.59
C SER A 141 4.25 14.57 30.76
N ILE A 142 2.95 14.34 30.93
CA ILE A 142 2.19 13.30 30.22
C ILE A 142 0.95 13.94 29.64
N MET A 143 0.69 13.73 28.35
CA MET A 143 -0.48 14.23 27.66
C MET A 143 -1.09 13.11 26.81
N LYS A 144 -2.36 12.78 27.05
CA LYS A 144 -3.13 11.91 26.15
C LYS A 144 -3.33 12.63 24.81
N THR A 145 -3.12 11.93 23.71
CA THR A 145 -3.24 12.48 22.36
C THR A 145 -4.21 11.65 21.53
N ASP A 146 -5.12 12.35 20.86
CA ASP A 146 -5.93 11.86 19.74
C ASP A 146 -5.57 12.69 18.50
N TRP A 147 -5.33 12.06 17.36
CA TRP A 147 -4.74 12.75 16.21
C TRP A 147 -5.74 12.94 15.06
N GLY A 148 -5.67 14.11 14.44
CA GLY A 148 -6.45 14.44 13.26
C GLY A 148 -5.61 15.09 12.16
N ILE A 149 -6.19 15.14 10.97
CA ILE A 149 -5.66 15.83 9.79
C ILE A 149 -6.51 17.07 9.56
N ILE A 150 -5.86 18.22 9.40
CA ILE A 150 -6.55 19.50 9.16
C ILE A 150 -5.84 20.28 8.07
N GLY A 151 -6.57 21.02 7.23
CA GLY A 151 -5.94 21.95 6.31
C GLY A 151 -6.82 22.33 5.13
N SER A 152 -6.34 23.23 4.27
CA SER A 152 -7.11 23.69 3.10
C SER A 152 -7.50 22.57 2.14
N ALA A 153 -6.80 21.43 2.19
CA ALA A 153 -7.11 20.24 1.42
C ALA A 153 -8.23 19.36 2.03
N THR A 154 -8.53 19.48 3.33
CA THR A 154 -9.54 18.63 4.00
C THR A 154 -10.95 19.17 3.84
N ALA A 155 -11.95 18.29 4.03
CA ALA A 155 -13.32 18.72 4.22
C ALA A 155 -13.42 19.62 5.48
N GLY A 156 -13.91 20.85 5.30
CA GLY A 156 -13.98 21.84 6.39
C GLY A 156 -12.74 22.72 6.54
N GLY A 157 -11.69 22.51 5.74
CA GLY A 157 -10.54 23.42 5.71
C GLY A 157 -9.79 23.48 7.06
N TRP A 158 -9.36 24.69 7.42
CA TRP A 158 -8.71 24.96 8.71
C TRP A 158 -9.68 25.11 9.90
N ASP A 159 -10.97 24.86 9.70
CA ASP A 159 -12.00 25.04 10.72
C ASP A 159 -12.32 23.75 11.49
N SER A 160 -12.04 22.57 10.93
CA SER A 160 -12.33 21.28 11.57
C SER A 160 -11.35 20.18 11.16
N ASP A 161 -10.86 19.41 12.14
CA ASP A 161 -10.04 18.22 11.93
C ASP A 161 -10.84 17.08 11.33
N GLN A 162 -10.12 16.19 10.66
CA GLN A 162 -10.60 14.88 10.24
C GLN A 162 -9.82 13.84 11.05
N ASN A 163 -10.51 13.16 11.97
CA ASN A 163 -9.86 12.26 12.93
C ASN A 163 -9.15 11.09 12.23
N MET A 164 -8.00 10.71 12.77
CA MET A 164 -7.28 9.49 12.42
C MET A 164 -7.66 8.36 13.38
N GLU A 165 -7.50 7.12 12.94
CA GLU A 165 -7.71 5.92 13.74
C GLU A 165 -6.37 5.32 14.16
N PHE A 166 -6.20 5.06 15.46
CA PHE A 166 -5.01 4.39 15.96
C PHE A 166 -5.13 2.86 15.85
N ASP A 167 -4.12 2.24 15.24
CA ASP A 167 -3.95 0.79 15.20
C ASP A 167 -2.96 0.35 16.28
N ALA A 168 -3.47 -0.38 17.28
CA ALA A 168 -2.69 -0.87 18.41
C ALA A 168 -1.73 -2.01 18.04
N GLU A 169 -1.91 -2.74 16.93
CA GLU A 169 -0.99 -3.80 16.51
C GLU A 169 0.24 -3.18 15.83
N THR A 170 0.02 -2.30 14.86
CA THR A 170 1.08 -1.66 14.08
C THR A 170 1.65 -0.38 14.71
N LYS A 171 0.96 0.15 15.72
CA LYS A 171 1.30 1.40 16.44
C LYS A 171 1.36 2.61 15.53
N THR A 172 0.40 2.68 14.61
CA THR A 172 0.28 3.75 13.62
C THR A 172 -1.08 4.42 13.72
N TRP A 173 -1.10 5.72 13.47
CA TRP A 173 -2.33 6.47 13.22
C TRP A 173 -2.61 6.43 11.73
N ASN A 174 -3.83 6.09 11.32
CA ASN A 174 -4.20 5.93 9.92
C ASN A 174 -5.48 6.70 9.61
N ALA A 175 -5.57 7.23 8.39
CA ALA A 175 -6.81 7.79 7.86
C ALA A 175 -6.93 7.47 6.37
N GLU A 176 -8.14 7.11 5.94
CA GLU A 176 -8.52 7.11 4.52
C GLU A 176 -9.40 8.33 4.28
N ILE A 177 -8.93 9.28 3.47
CA ILE A 177 -9.52 10.60 3.34
C ILE A 177 -9.47 11.13 1.92
N ASP A 178 -10.56 11.76 1.48
CA ASP A 178 -10.59 12.55 0.26
C ASP A 178 -10.02 13.95 0.54
N LEU A 179 -9.00 14.33 -0.22
CA LEU A 179 -8.35 15.64 -0.15
C LEU A 179 -8.50 16.39 -1.47
N ALA A 180 -8.59 17.71 -1.40
CA ALA A 180 -8.41 18.60 -2.55
C ALA A 180 -6.92 18.99 -2.68
N ALA A 181 -6.55 19.61 -3.81
CA ALA A 181 -5.27 20.30 -3.90
C ALA A 181 -5.23 21.42 -2.85
N GLY A 182 -4.16 21.46 -2.05
CA GLY A 182 -4.07 22.35 -0.90
C GLY A 182 -2.96 21.92 0.05
N GLU A 183 -3.20 22.08 1.33
CA GLU A 183 -2.24 21.76 2.38
C GLU A 183 -2.96 21.03 3.52
N ILE A 184 -2.22 20.19 4.23
CA ILE A 184 -2.65 19.54 5.48
C ILE A 184 -1.61 19.74 6.59
N LYS A 185 -2.02 19.45 7.81
CA LYS A 185 -1.20 19.36 9.00
C LYS A 185 -1.77 18.30 9.92
N PHE A 186 -0.90 17.67 10.71
CA PHE A 186 -1.35 16.79 11.79
C PHE A 186 -1.55 17.61 13.05
N ARG A 187 -2.67 17.41 13.74
CA ARG A 187 -3.01 18.18 14.94
C ARG A 187 -3.57 17.25 16.01
N ALA A 188 -3.03 17.34 17.21
CA ALA A 188 -3.50 16.55 18.34
C ALA A 188 -4.63 17.27 19.09
N ASN A 189 -5.63 16.52 19.54
CA ASN A 189 -6.70 16.95 20.44
C ASN A 189 -7.48 18.18 19.94
N ASP A 190 -7.66 18.31 18.62
CA ASP A 190 -8.30 19.46 17.95
C ASP A 190 -7.70 20.83 18.32
N GLY A 191 -6.43 20.84 18.77
CA GLY A 191 -5.77 22.00 19.36
C GLY A 191 -4.38 22.27 18.76
N TRP A 192 -3.97 23.53 18.72
CA TRP A 192 -2.68 23.92 18.12
C TRP A 192 -1.47 23.70 19.02
N ASP A 193 -1.67 23.33 20.29
CA ASP A 193 -0.59 23.13 21.26
C ASP A 193 0.40 22.05 20.82
N LEU A 194 -0.08 21.05 20.06
CA LEU A 194 0.73 19.98 19.52
C LEU A 194 0.29 19.68 18.09
N ASN A 195 1.09 20.12 17.13
CA ASN A 195 0.86 19.92 15.71
C ASN A 195 2.17 19.59 15.01
N TYR A 196 2.09 18.79 13.95
CA TYR A 196 3.25 18.39 13.15
C TYR A 196 3.07 18.77 11.70
N GLY A 197 4.15 19.30 11.13
CA GLY A 197 4.33 19.56 9.71
C GLY A 197 5.60 18.88 9.21
N ASP A 198 6.08 19.29 8.04
CA ASP A 198 7.36 18.83 7.47
C ASP A 198 8.00 20.01 6.74
N ASP A 199 9.13 20.52 7.25
CA ASP A 199 9.83 21.68 6.67
C ASP A 199 10.72 21.27 5.48
N ASP A 200 11.34 20.09 5.53
CA ASP A 200 12.34 19.62 4.56
C ASP A 200 11.74 18.66 3.49
N VAL A 201 10.48 18.28 3.66
CA VAL A 201 9.70 17.37 2.80
C VAL A 201 10.38 16.01 2.68
N ASP A 202 10.94 15.53 3.77
CA ASP A 202 11.70 14.27 3.82
C ASP A 202 10.90 13.11 4.45
N GLY A 203 9.67 13.38 4.91
CA GLY A 203 8.80 12.39 5.53
C GLY A 203 9.00 12.25 7.04
N ILE A 204 9.84 13.10 7.63
CA ILE A 204 10.01 13.26 9.08
C ILE A 204 9.11 14.41 9.55
N LEU A 205 8.49 14.25 10.71
CA LEU A 205 7.57 15.23 11.28
C LEU A 205 8.27 16.09 12.32
N GLU A 206 8.21 17.42 12.14
CA GLU A 206 8.70 18.37 13.14
C GLU A 206 7.57 19.17 13.78
N ALA A 207 7.71 19.39 15.09
CA ALA A 207 6.71 20.11 15.87
C ALA A 207 6.58 21.55 15.37
N GLY A 208 5.38 21.91 14.93
CA GLY A 208 5.08 23.26 14.45
C GLY A 208 5.63 23.62 13.07
N ALA A 209 6.23 22.68 12.34
CA ALA A 209 6.79 22.90 11.00
C ALA A 209 5.77 23.31 9.95
N SER A 210 6.24 23.58 8.72
CA SER A 210 5.44 23.98 7.58
C SER A 210 4.32 22.98 7.25
N ASN A 211 3.25 23.48 6.62
CA ASN A 211 2.15 22.62 6.22
C ASN A 211 2.61 21.64 5.12
N ILE A 212 2.05 20.44 5.12
CA ILE A 212 2.34 19.40 4.14
C ILE A 212 1.48 19.63 2.91
N ALA A 213 2.12 19.82 1.75
CA ALA A 213 1.41 20.11 0.51
C ALA A 213 0.71 18.87 -0.06
N ILE A 214 -0.54 19.04 -0.46
CA ILE A 214 -1.31 18.10 -1.27
C ILE A 214 -1.40 18.68 -2.68
N ALA A 215 -0.59 18.14 -3.58
CA ALA A 215 -0.45 18.69 -4.93
C ALA A 215 -1.77 18.66 -5.72
N GLU A 216 -2.54 17.58 -5.54
CA GLU A 216 -3.72 17.27 -6.35
C GLU A 216 -4.84 16.67 -5.49
N GLY A 217 -6.09 16.84 -5.92
CA GLY A 217 -7.20 16.18 -5.24
C GLY A 217 -7.18 14.66 -5.45
N GLY A 218 -7.78 13.91 -4.53
CA GLY A 218 -7.92 12.45 -4.62
C GLY A 218 -8.16 11.78 -3.27
N SER A 219 -8.25 10.45 -3.27
CA SER A 219 -8.34 9.65 -2.06
C SER A 219 -6.95 9.25 -1.58
N TYR A 220 -6.67 9.47 -0.30
CA TYR A 220 -5.38 9.28 0.32
C TYR A 220 -5.50 8.34 1.50
N LYS A 221 -4.49 7.48 1.66
CA LYS A 221 -4.22 6.76 2.89
C LYS A 221 -3.06 7.49 3.55
N ILE A 222 -3.34 8.10 4.68
CA ILE A 222 -2.35 8.85 5.45
C ILE A 222 -2.02 8.02 6.68
N SER A 223 -0.74 7.71 6.86
CA SER A 223 -0.23 7.00 8.03
C SER A 223 0.76 7.88 8.78
N MET A 224 0.74 7.82 10.11
CA MET A 224 1.66 8.52 10.99
C MET A 224 2.18 7.57 12.06
N LYS A 225 3.51 7.51 12.24
CA LYS A 225 4.19 6.65 13.21
C LYS A 225 5.07 7.48 14.14
N LEU A 226 4.80 7.36 15.44
CA LEU A 226 5.39 8.23 16.46
C LEU A 226 6.22 7.48 17.53
N GLU A 227 6.52 6.19 17.33
CA GLU A 227 7.24 5.37 18.31
C GLU A 227 8.76 5.45 18.23
N SER A 228 9.30 6.13 17.22
CA SER A 228 10.71 6.43 17.06
C SER A 228 10.96 7.93 17.23
N PRO A 229 12.14 8.35 17.71
CA PRO A 229 12.45 9.79 17.82
C PRO A 229 12.34 10.54 16.48
N ASP A 230 12.63 9.87 15.37
CA ASP A 230 12.22 10.33 14.05
C ASP A 230 10.75 9.93 13.83
N TYR A 231 9.84 10.85 14.11
CA TYR A 231 8.42 10.69 13.81
C TYR A 231 8.24 10.73 12.30
N THR A 232 7.54 9.75 11.74
CA THR A 232 7.39 9.66 10.28
C THR A 232 5.93 9.63 9.88
N TYR A 233 5.69 10.00 8.62
CA TYR A 233 4.37 9.91 8.03
C TYR A 233 4.47 9.48 6.57
N THR A 234 3.36 8.94 6.06
CA THR A 234 3.16 8.74 4.63
C THR A 234 1.85 9.39 4.22
N VAL A 235 1.86 10.05 3.06
CA VAL A 235 0.65 10.52 2.37
C VAL A 235 0.61 9.77 1.05
N GLU A 236 -0.01 8.60 1.09
CA GLU A 236 -0.08 7.71 -0.04
C GLU A 236 -1.41 7.93 -0.73
N LYS A 237 -1.39 8.57 -1.90
CA LYS A 237 -2.53 8.52 -2.79
C LYS A 237 -2.70 7.06 -3.24
N PHE A 238 -3.68 6.37 -2.68
CA PHE A 238 -3.91 4.99 -3.06
C PHE A 238 -4.72 4.95 -4.36
N SER A 239 -4.26 4.07 -5.24
CA SER A 239 -4.78 3.85 -6.58
C SER A 239 -6.30 3.72 -6.61
N SER A 240 -6.92 4.72 -7.23
CA SER A 240 -8.23 4.67 -7.85
C SER A 240 -8.24 3.92 -9.20
N ASP A 241 -7.15 3.22 -9.61
CA ASP A 241 -7.14 2.40 -10.84
C ASP A 241 -8.24 1.32 -10.74
N GLY A 242 -9.43 1.66 -11.25
CA GLY A 242 -10.63 0.86 -11.20
C GLY A 242 -10.53 -0.42 -12.03
N ARG A 243 -9.38 -0.68 -12.65
CA ARG A 243 -9.08 -1.94 -13.33
C ARG A 243 -8.50 -2.99 -12.38
N ALA A 244 -8.11 -2.65 -11.15
CA ALA A 244 -7.67 -3.59 -10.10
C ALA A 244 -8.84 -4.43 -9.53
N LEU A 245 -9.53 -5.17 -10.39
CA LEU A 245 -10.74 -5.92 -10.08
C LEU A 245 -10.41 -7.30 -9.50
N PHE A 246 -9.87 -7.30 -8.28
CA PHE A 246 -9.49 -8.48 -7.52
C PHE A 246 -10.53 -8.82 -6.45
N PHE A 247 -10.78 -10.11 -6.26
CA PHE A 247 -11.46 -10.63 -5.08
C PHE A 247 -10.46 -11.38 -4.23
N THR A 248 -10.32 -10.94 -2.98
CA THR A 248 -9.24 -11.33 -2.07
C THR A 248 -9.74 -12.09 -0.85
N ASP A 249 -11.00 -11.96 -0.45
CA ASP A 249 -11.51 -12.58 0.78
C ASP A 249 -11.38 -14.10 0.73
N GLY A 250 -10.61 -14.67 1.66
CA GLY A 250 -10.33 -16.10 1.71
C GLY A 250 -9.50 -16.61 0.52
N GLN A 251 -8.77 -15.73 -0.18
CA GLN A 251 -7.80 -16.10 -1.21
C GLN A 251 -6.36 -15.92 -0.69
N ASN A 252 -5.47 -16.81 -1.11
CA ASN A 252 -4.03 -16.65 -0.99
C ASN A 252 -3.52 -15.85 -2.20
N LEU A 253 -2.49 -15.02 -2.00
CA LEU A 253 -1.81 -14.37 -3.13
C LEU A 253 -1.02 -15.39 -3.97
N GLU A 254 -0.36 -16.33 -3.29
CA GLU A 254 0.44 -17.38 -3.91
C GLU A 254 -0.45 -18.50 -4.46
N ILE A 255 -0.08 -19.02 -5.64
CA ILE A 255 -0.73 -20.19 -6.23
C ILE A 255 0.11 -21.41 -5.89
N ASN A 256 -0.11 -22.04 -4.74
CA ASN A 256 0.62 -23.25 -4.33
C ASN A 256 0.10 -24.50 -5.04
N ASN A 257 -1.19 -24.54 -5.36
CA ASN A 257 -1.83 -25.62 -6.10
C ASN A 257 -2.83 -25.06 -7.13
N LEU A 258 -2.61 -25.37 -8.42
CA LEU A 258 -3.47 -24.95 -9.54
C LEU A 258 -4.93 -25.42 -9.42
N PHE A 259 -5.19 -26.46 -8.62
CA PHE A 259 -6.51 -27.04 -8.45
C PHE A 259 -7.24 -26.54 -7.20
N GLU A 260 -6.56 -25.77 -6.33
CA GLU A 260 -7.19 -25.13 -5.18
C GLU A 260 -7.72 -23.76 -5.59
N PHE A 261 -9.04 -23.58 -5.49
CA PHE A 261 -9.67 -22.32 -5.87
C PHE A 261 -9.24 -21.17 -4.96
N THR A 262 -8.80 -21.42 -3.73
CA THR A 262 -8.31 -20.36 -2.84
C THR A 262 -6.91 -19.85 -3.17
N ASP A 263 -6.20 -20.47 -4.11
CA ASP A 263 -4.80 -20.16 -4.42
C ASP A 263 -4.68 -19.19 -5.60
N GLY A 264 -4.31 -17.94 -5.29
CA GLY A 264 -4.31 -16.78 -6.19
C GLY A 264 -5.58 -15.95 -6.06
N TYR A 265 -5.51 -14.65 -6.41
CA TYR A 265 -6.68 -13.78 -6.39
C TYR A 265 -7.62 -14.06 -7.56
N ALA A 266 -8.92 -13.99 -7.30
CA ALA A 266 -9.93 -14.14 -8.34
C ALA A 266 -10.18 -12.81 -9.04
N ILE A 267 -10.54 -12.86 -10.31
CA ILE A 267 -10.81 -11.68 -11.15
C ILE A 267 -12.32 -11.41 -11.23
N THR A 268 -12.73 -10.17 -10.98
CA THR A 268 -14.14 -9.73 -10.96
C THR A 268 -14.54 -8.88 -12.17
N LYS A 269 -13.67 -8.80 -13.19
CA LYS A 269 -13.84 -7.97 -14.39
C LYS A 269 -15.13 -8.23 -15.16
N TRP A 270 -15.46 -9.51 -15.38
CA TRP A 270 -16.63 -9.90 -16.17
C TRP A 270 -17.79 -10.19 -15.23
N ARG A 271 -18.93 -9.52 -15.45
CA ARG A 271 -20.12 -9.61 -14.61
C ARG A 271 -21.35 -9.63 -15.49
N ASN A 272 -22.36 -10.39 -15.09
CA ASN A 272 -23.68 -10.42 -15.71
C ASN A 272 -24.64 -9.44 -15.04
N ILE A 273 -24.14 -8.22 -14.77
CA ILE A 273 -24.86 -7.11 -14.17
C ILE A 273 -24.72 -5.91 -15.11
N THR A 274 -25.84 -5.28 -15.42
CA THR A 274 -25.91 -4.07 -16.24
C THR A 274 -25.30 -2.86 -15.52
N SER A 275 -24.99 -1.80 -16.26
CA SER A 275 -24.47 -0.54 -15.68
C SER A 275 -25.42 0.12 -14.67
N THR A 276 -26.71 -0.22 -14.67
CA THR A 276 -27.71 0.29 -13.72
C THR A 276 -27.95 -0.64 -12.53
N GLY A 277 -27.20 -1.75 -12.44
CA GLY A 277 -27.29 -2.71 -11.33
C GLY A 277 -28.29 -3.85 -11.54
N GLU A 278 -28.98 -3.92 -12.68
CA GLU A 278 -29.90 -5.02 -12.98
C GLU A 278 -29.15 -6.26 -13.44
N THR A 279 -29.62 -7.43 -13.03
CA THR A 279 -29.09 -8.73 -13.47
C THR A 279 -29.43 -9.02 -14.93
N GLY A 280 -28.56 -9.78 -15.61
CA GLY A 280 -28.82 -10.30 -16.95
C GLY A 280 -30.06 -11.19 -17.03
N SER A 281 -30.50 -11.44 -18.27
CA SER A 281 -31.75 -12.14 -18.59
C SER A 281 -31.77 -13.61 -18.17
N ASP A 282 -30.60 -14.23 -18.04
CA ASP A 282 -30.39 -15.59 -17.57
C ASP A 282 -29.22 -15.63 -16.56
N LEU A 283 -29.34 -16.46 -15.53
CA LEU A 283 -28.38 -16.53 -14.42
C LEU A 283 -27.24 -17.54 -14.66
N THR A 284 -27.30 -18.27 -15.78
CA THR A 284 -26.27 -19.22 -16.22
C THR A 284 -25.55 -18.73 -17.48
N HIS A 285 -26.26 -18.07 -18.40
CA HIS A 285 -25.73 -17.55 -19.65
C HIS A 285 -25.69 -16.02 -19.59
N PRO A 286 -24.49 -15.41 -19.64
CA PRO A 286 -24.38 -13.96 -19.50
C PRO A 286 -24.91 -13.23 -20.74
N ASP A 287 -25.54 -12.08 -20.52
CA ASP A 287 -25.89 -11.13 -21.59
C ASP A 287 -24.67 -10.31 -22.05
N THR A 288 -23.56 -10.38 -21.30
CA THR A 288 -22.36 -9.57 -21.51
C THR A 288 -21.71 -9.86 -22.86
N ASP A 289 -21.70 -8.86 -23.75
CA ASP A 289 -20.93 -8.93 -24.99
C ASP A 289 -19.42 -9.05 -24.71
N PHE A 290 -18.70 -9.80 -25.55
CA PHE A 290 -17.25 -9.82 -25.55
C PHE A 290 -16.69 -8.75 -26.52
N PRO A 291 -16.16 -7.62 -26.03
CA PRO A 291 -15.59 -6.58 -26.87
C PRO A 291 -14.27 -7.02 -27.53
N MET A 292 -14.38 -7.75 -28.65
CA MET A 292 -13.24 -8.24 -29.44
C MET A 292 -12.30 -7.13 -29.91
N PHE A 293 -12.83 -5.92 -30.12
CA PHE A 293 -12.05 -4.73 -30.48
C PHE A 293 -12.48 -3.55 -29.62
N ARG A 294 -11.50 -2.81 -29.09
CA ARG A 294 -11.73 -1.62 -28.29
C ARG A 294 -10.71 -0.54 -28.63
N LEU A 295 -11.13 0.72 -28.48
CA LEU A 295 -10.27 1.88 -28.74
C LEU A 295 -8.97 1.86 -27.92
N ALA A 296 -9.03 1.33 -26.70
CA ALA A 296 -7.87 1.20 -25.82
C ALA A 296 -6.73 0.36 -26.44
N ASP A 297 -7.04 -0.72 -27.16
CA ASP A 297 -6.01 -1.51 -27.84
C ASP A 297 -5.35 -0.72 -28.98
N ALA A 298 -6.14 0.04 -29.75
CA ALA A 298 -5.61 0.90 -30.82
C ALA A 298 -4.69 2.01 -30.28
N TYR A 299 -5.06 2.62 -29.16
CA TYR A 299 -4.24 3.63 -28.46
C TYR A 299 -2.90 3.05 -27.99
N LEU A 300 -2.94 1.90 -27.29
CA LEU A 300 -1.72 1.24 -26.82
C LEU A 300 -0.86 0.70 -27.97
N MET A 301 -1.49 0.29 -29.09
CA MET A 301 -0.78 -0.13 -30.31
C MET A 301 -0.06 1.05 -30.98
N TYR A 302 -0.70 2.23 -31.04
CA TYR A 302 -0.06 3.45 -31.54
C TYR A 302 1.14 3.83 -30.66
N ALA A 303 0.97 3.83 -29.34
CA ALA A 303 2.04 4.13 -28.41
C ALA A 303 3.24 3.17 -28.56
N GLU A 304 2.96 1.86 -28.65
CA GLU A 304 4.00 0.87 -28.92
C GLU A 304 4.75 1.13 -30.23
N ALA A 305 4.01 1.40 -31.32
CA ALA A 305 4.62 1.65 -32.63
C ALA A 305 5.54 2.88 -32.61
N VAL A 306 5.12 3.97 -31.97
CA VAL A 306 5.91 5.21 -31.83
C VAL A 306 7.17 4.96 -31.01
N VAL A 307 7.06 4.32 -29.85
CA VAL A 307 8.21 4.00 -28.97
C VAL A 307 9.22 3.07 -29.65
N ARG A 308 8.75 2.17 -30.52
CA ARG A 308 9.64 1.31 -31.35
C ARG A 308 10.29 2.05 -32.54
N GLY A 309 10.00 3.33 -32.75
CA GLY A 309 10.55 4.12 -33.85
C GLY A 309 9.82 3.93 -35.19
N GLY A 310 8.58 3.46 -35.17
CA GLY A 310 7.75 3.26 -36.38
C GLY A 310 7.26 4.55 -37.06
N GLY A 311 7.64 5.72 -36.56
CA GLY A 311 7.11 7.03 -36.95
C GLY A 311 5.89 7.44 -36.12
N GLY A 312 5.39 8.67 -36.31
CA GLY A 312 4.29 9.26 -35.53
C GLY A 312 4.75 10.33 -34.55
N SER A 313 3.88 10.69 -33.60
CA SER A 313 4.10 11.75 -32.61
C SER A 313 4.15 11.17 -31.20
N MET A 314 5.26 11.38 -30.50
CA MET A 314 5.41 10.92 -29.11
C MET A 314 4.41 11.60 -28.17
N SER A 315 4.17 12.90 -28.37
CA SER A 315 3.13 13.62 -27.63
C SER A 315 1.73 13.03 -27.84
N THR A 316 1.42 12.56 -29.06
CA THR A 316 0.13 11.89 -29.33
C THR A 316 0.06 10.52 -28.67
N ALA A 317 1.15 9.75 -28.68
CA ALA A 317 1.23 8.47 -27.98
C ALA A 317 1.01 8.65 -26.47
N LEU A 318 1.67 9.63 -25.87
CA LEU A 318 1.51 9.98 -24.46
C LEU A 318 0.06 10.38 -24.14
N SER A 319 -0.54 11.25 -24.96
CA SER A 319 -1.94 11.68 -24.80
C SER A 319 -2.89 10.48 -24.78
N TYR A 320 -2.74 9.55 -25.72
CA TYR A 320 -3.61 8.36 -25.77
C TYR A 320 -3.44 7.45 -24.57
N VAL A 321 -2.22 7.28 -24.07
CA VAL A 321 -1.98 6.46 -22.87
C VAL A 321 -2.55 7.14 -21.62
N ASN A 322 -2.36 8.44 -21.49
CA ASN A 322 -2.91 9.24 -20.39
C ASN A 322 -4.44 9.26 -20.43
N GLU A 323 -5.09 9.36 -21.59
CA GLU A 323 -6.56 9.22 -21.71
C GLU A 323 -7.09 7.89 -21.12
N LEU A 324 -6.37 6.78 -21.32
CA LEU A 324 -6.78 5.48 -20.76
C LEU A 324 -6.60 5.42 -19.25
N ARG A 325 -5.52 6.05 -18.76
CA ARG A 325 -5.18 6.10 -17.34
C ARG A 325 -6.11 7.05 -16.61
N GLU A 326 -6.39 8.23 -17.14
CA GLU A 326 -7.42 9.12 -16.61
C GLU A 326 -8.77 8.42 -16.48
N ARG A 327 -9.20 7.67 -17.51
CA ARG A 327 -10.44 6.88 -17.40
C ARG A 327 -10.35 5.83 -16.29
N ALA A 328 -9.21 5.15 -16.16
CA ALA A 328 -9.03 4.08 -15.19
C ALA A 328 -8.97 4.60 -13.75
N TYR A 329 -8.29 5.72 -13.51
CA TYR A 329 -8.11 6.33 -12.21
C TYR A 329 -9.24 7.30 -11.83
N GLY A 330 -10.04 7.75 -12.80
CA GLY A 330 -11.07 8.76 -12.61
C GLY A 330 -10.55 10.20 -12.52
N ASP A 331 -9.23 10.39 -12.59
CA ASP A 331 -8.52 11.67 -12.52
C ASP A 331 -7.16 11.62 -13.26
N ASP A 332 -6.42 12.73 -13.29
CA ASP A 332 -5.12 12.84 -13.97
C ASP A 332 -3.93 12.32 -13.17
N TYR A 333 -4.12 11.80 -11.95
CA TYR A 333 -3.02 11.22 -11.16
C TYR A 333 -2.41 9.98 -11.82
N GLY A 334 -3.23 9.24 -12.55
CA GLY A 334 -2.74 8.16 -13.39
C GLY A 334 -1.76 8.65 -14.45
N ASN A 335 -1.71 9.92 -14.81
CA ASN A 335 -0.90 10.36 -15.94
C ASN A 335 0.60 10.13 -15.74
N MET A 336 1.26 9.86 -16.85
CA MET A 336 2.71 9.75 -16.90
C MET A 336 3.32 10.81 -17.80
N THR A 337 4.64 10.90 -17.73
CA THR A 337 5.42 11.76 -18.62
C THR A 337 5.93 10.97 -19.82
N GLU A 338 6.43 11.68 -20.84
CA GLU A 338 7.05 11.06 -22.01
C GLU A 338 8.23 10.14 -21.63
N ALA A 339 8.96 10.44 -20.54
CA ALA A 339 10.09 9.64 -20.08
C ALA A 339 9.66 8.26 -19.54
N ASP A 340 8.44 8.16 -19.02
CA ASP A 340 7.89 6.93 -18.44
C ASP A 340 7.35 5.98 -19.52
N LEU A 341 7.05 6.50 -20.72
CA LEU A 341 6.46 5.78 -21.84
C LEU A 341 7.48 4.86 -22.53
N THR A 342 7.87 3.81 -21.82
CA THR A 342 8.85 2.79 -22.26
C THR A 342 8.16 1.53 -22.77
N LEU A 343 8.91 0.63 -23.43
CA LEU A 343 8.37 -0.66 -23.85
C LEU A 343 7.93 -1.53 -22.65
N ASP A 344 8.70 -1.54 -21.57
CA ASP A 344 8.33 -2.30 -20.38
C ASP A 344 7.05 -1.73 -19.74
N PHE A 345 6.94 -0.39 -19.67
CA PHE A 345 5.71 0.27 -19.26
C PHE A 345 4.52 -0.14 -20.15
N ILE A 346 4.65 -0.04 -21.47
CA ILE A 346 3.56 -0.37 -22.41
C ILE A 346 3.14 -1.84 -22.26
N LEU A 347 4.08 -2.76 -22.09
CA LEU A 347 3.76 -4.17 -21.89
C LEU A 347 2.94 -4.38 -20.62
N ASP A 348 3.25 -3.65 -19.54
CA ASP A 348 2.50 -3.72 -18.29
C ASP A 348 1.16 -3.00 -18.35
N GLU A 349 1.08 -1.86 -19.04
CA GLU A 349 -0.18 -1.14 -19.26
C GLU A 349 -1.15 -1.94 -20.12
N ARG A 350 -0.66 -2.63 -21.15
CA ARG A 350 -1.46 -3.61 -21.92
C ARG A 350 -1.95 -4.75 -21.05
N ALA A 351 -1.18 -5.17 -20.03
CA ALA A 351 -1.65 -6.15 -19.06
C ALA A 351 -2.79 -5.57 -18.21
N ARG A 352 -2.62 -4.38 -17.63
CA ARG A 352 -3.63 -3.73 -16.79
C ARG A 352 -4.92 -3.42 -17.55
N GLU A 353 -4.83 -3.01 -18.80
CA GLU A 353 -5.98 -2.60 -19.61
C GLU A 353 -6.75 -3.79 -20.22
N LEU A 354 -6.03 -4.79 -20.75
CA LEU A 354 -6.60 -5.83 -21.63
C LEU A 354 -6.54 -7.26 -21.03
N TYR A 355 -6.34 -7.41 -19.72
CA TYR A 355 -6.37 -8.74 -19.09
C TYR A 355 -7.73 -9.41 -19.31
N TRP A 356 -7.70 -10.73 -19.56
CA TRP A 356 -8.88 -11.57 -19.83
C TRP A 356 -9.60 -11.21 -21.14
N GLU A 357 -8.91 -10.56 -22.08
CA GLU A 357 -9.45 -10.23 -23.42
C GLU A 357 -8.68 -10.90 -24.58
N GLY A 358 -7.79 -11.86 -24.29
CA GLY A 358 -7.13 -12.66 -25.34
C GLY A 358 -5.86 -12.06 -25.96
N HIS A 359 -5.34 -10.94 -25.44
CA HIS A 359 -4.18 -10.25 -26.01
C HIS A 359 -2.81 -10.68 -25.42
N ARG A 360 -2.77 -11.14 -24.17
CA ARG A 360 -1.51 -11.24 -23.41
C ARG A 360 -0.44 -12.13 -24.08
N ARG A 361 -0.83 -13.26 -24.68
CA ARG A 361 0.13 -14.18 -25.34
C ARG A 361 0.82 -13.51 -26.53
N THR A 362 0.06 -12.88 -27.42
CA THR A 362 0.61 -12.25 -28.63
C THR A 362 1.48 -11.04 -28.28
N ASP A 363 1.10 -10.30 -27.23
CA ASP A 363 1.92 -9.22 -26.67
C ASP A 363 3.26 -9.76 -26.13
N LEU A 364 3.23 -10.77 -25.26
CA LEU A 364 4.47 -11.37 -24.73
C LEU A 364 5.38 -11.92 -25.83
N ILE A 365 4.83 -12.50 -26.90
CA ILE A 365 5.63 -12.97 -28.05
C ILE A 365 6.30 -11.79 -28.76
N ARG A 366 5.53 -10.73 -29.06
CA ARG A 366 6.03 -9.52 -29.74
C ARG A 366 7.11 -8.79 -28.94
N PHE A 367 7.02 -8.83 -27.61
CA PHE A 367 8.00 -8.27 -26.70
C PHE A 367 9.16 -9.22 -26.35
N GLY A 368 9.16 -10.45 -26.88
CA GLY A 368 10.20 -11.44 -26.59
C GLY A 368 10.17 -11.96 -25.15
N LYS A 369 9.05 -11.82 -24.44
CA LYS A 369 8.88 -12.19 -23.03
C LYS A 369 8.11 -13.51 -22.83
N PHE A 370 7.57 -14.11 -23.89
CA PHE A 370 6.78 -15.35 -23.80
C PHE A 370 7.64 -16.59 -23.52
N THR A 371 8.71 -16.76 -24.29
CA THR A 371 9.67 -17.87 -24.15
C THR A 371 10.92 -17.42 -23.39
N GLY A 372 11.85 -18.33 -23.10
CA GLY A 372 13.05 -18.03 -22.34
C GLY A 372 12.77 -17.67 -20.87
N SER A 373 13.83 -17.29 -20.16
CA SER A 373 13.83 -17.01 -18.71
C SER A 373 13.77 -15.52 -18.35
N ASP A 374 13.72 -14.62 -19.34
CA ASP A 374 13.81 -13.17 -19.12
C ASP A 374 12.55 -12.56 -18.47
N TYR A 375 11.44 -13.29 -18.50
CA TYR A 375 10.18 -12.91 -17.86
C TYR A 375 9.44 -14.17 -17.45
N VAL A 376 9.44 -14.43 -16.16
CA VAL A 376 8.86 -15.61 -15.53
C VAL A 376 7.71 -15.17 -14.63
N TRP A 377 6.67 -15.99 -14.56
CA TRP A 377 5.53 -15.81 -13.68
C TRP A 377 5.16 -17.19 -13.11
N ALA A 378 4.44 -17.21 -12.00
CA ALA A 378 4.03 -18.46 -11.36
C ALA A 378 3.36 -19.40 -12.38
N TRP A 379 3.73 -20.68 -12.35
CA TRP A 379 3.25 -21.74 -13.26
C TRP A 379 3.64 -21.61 -14.74
N LYS A 380 4.52 -20.68 -15.11
CA LYS A 380 5.13 -20.69 -16.45
C LYS A 380 5.91 -21.99 -16.66
N GLY A 381 5.64 -22.68 -17.77
CA GLY A 381 6.33 -23.93 -18.08
C GLY A 381 5.94 -25.11 -17.17
N ALA A 382 4.79 -25.01 -16.50
CA ALA A 382 4.27 -26.01 -15.55
C ALA A 382 5.11 -26.20 -14.26
N GLU A 383 5.92 -25.20 -13.89
CA GLU A 383 6.66 -25.16 -12.63
C GLU A 383 6.11 -24.06 -11.73
N LYS A 384 5.95 -24.32 -10.42
CA LYS A 384 5.29 -23.42 -9.47
C LYS A 384 5.87 -21.99 -9.51
N ASP A 385 7.19 -21.88 -9.36
CA ASP A 385 7.91 -20.59 -9.39
C ASP A 385 8.16 -20.09 -10.82
N GLY A 386 7.73 -20.88 -11.81
CA GLY A 386 7.90 -20.63 -13.23
C GLY A 386 9.30 -20.95 -13.73
N ILE A 387 9.38 -21.40 -14.98
CA ILE A 387 10.64 -21.62 -15.69
C ILE A 387 10.62 -21.04 -17.09
N GLY A 388 11.81 -20.86 -17.65
CA GLY A 388 11.95 -20.56 -19.07
C GLY A 388 11.49 -21.72 -19.95
N VAL A 389 10.90 -21.40 -21.10
CA VAL A 389 10.43 -22.39 -22.09
C VAL A 389 11.10 -22.18 -23.44
N ASP A 390 11.17 -23.25 -24.23
CA ASP A 390 11.80 -23.26 -25.56
C ASP A 390 11.16 -22.23 -26.52
N GLU A 391 11.99 -21.63 -27.38
CA GLU A 391 11.56 -20.64 -28.36
C GLU A 391 10.51 -21.17 -29.35
N LYS A 392 10.51 -22.48 -29.64
CA LYS A 392 9.54 -23.10 -30.55
C LYS A 392 8.08 -22.88 -30.13
N TYR A 393 7.82 -22.72 -28.84
CA TYR A 393 6.46 -22.50 -28.29
C TYR A 393 5.86 -21.14 -28.68
N LYS A 394 6.62 -20.24 -29.31
CA LYS A 394 6.07 -19.01 -29.93
C LYS A 394 5.00 -19.34 -30.97
N LEU A 395 5.14 -20.43 -31.72
CA LEU A 395 4.19 -20.88 -32.73
C LEU A 395 3.55 -22.20 -32.30
N PHE A 396 2.23 -22.31 -32.48
CA PHE A 396 1.56 -23.58 -32.24
C PHE A 396 1.98 -24.62 -33.29
N PRO A 397 2.01 -25.92 -32.92
CA PRO A 397 2.17 -26.99 -33.90
C PRO A 397 0.94 -27.04 -34.81
N LEU A 398 1.16 -27.40 -36.07
CA LEU A 398 0.06 -27.83 -36.94
C LEU A 398 -0.50 -29.15 -36.41
N PRO A 399 -1.83 -29.35 -36.41
CA PRO A 399 -2.44 -30.62 -36.05
C PRO A 399 -1.83 -31.78 -36.85
N SER A 400 -1.43 -32.85 -36.17
CA SER A 400 -0.75 -33.98 -36.82
C SER A 400 -1.62 -34.67 -37.88
N SER A 401 -2.94 -34.64 -37.71
CA SER A 401 -3.92 -35.10 -38.69
C SER A 401 -3.82 -34.34 -40.01
N ASP A 402 -3.62 -33.02 -39.95
CA ASP A 402 -3.66 -32.15 -41.11
C ASP A 402 -2.36 -32.27 -41.91
N VAL A 403 -1.22 -32.33 -41.21
CA VAL A 403 0.08 -32.59 -41.82
C VAL A 403 0.10 -33.97 -42.50
N SER A 404 -0.55 -34.97 -41.89
CA SER A 404 -0.65 -36.32 -42.47
C SER A 404 -1.58 -36.36 -43.68
N ALA A 405 -2.66 -35.58 -43.67
CA ALA A 405 -3.67 -35.56 -44.73
C ALA A 405 -3.28 -34.70 -45.94
N ASN A 406 -2.51 -33.62 -45.73
CA ASN A 406 -2.15 -32.68 -46.79
C ASN A 406 -0.62 -32.59 -46.91
N PRO A 407 0.00 -33.23 -47.93
CA PRO A 407 1.45 -33.24 -48.10
C PRO A 407 2.06 -31.86 -48.42
N ASN A 408 1.23 -30.84 -48.70
CA ASN A 408 1.70 -29.47 -48.89
C ASN A 408 1.92 -28.73 -47.55
N LEU A 409 1.46 -29.28 -46.42
CA LEU A 409 1.69 -28.72 -45.10
C LEU A 409 3.02 -29.23 -44.54
N THR A 410 3.89 -28.30 -44.15
CA THR A 410 5.12 -28.61 -43.41
C THR A 410 4.92 -28.23 -41.95
N GLN A 411 5.30 -29.12 -41.04
CA GLN A 411 5.17 -28.89 -39.61
C GLN A 411 5.96 -27.64 -39.16
N THR A 412 5.44 -26.96 -38.15
CA THR A 412 6.13 -25.88 -37.44
C THR A 412 7.48 -26.39 -36.91
N THR A 413 8.56 -25.66 -37.17
CA THR A 413 9.92 -26.07 -36.77
C THR A 413 10.01 -26.39 -35.27
N GLY A 414 10.58 -27.55 -34.93
CA GLY A 414 10.80 -27.99 -33.55
C GLY A 414 9.73 -28.94 -32.96
N TYR A 415 8.67 -29.22 -33.72
CA TYR A 415 7.58 -30.15 -33.38
C TYR A 415 7.61 -31.45 -34.18
#